data_AF-A0A838RD73-F1
#
_entry.id   AF-A0A838RD73-F1
#
_cell.length_a   1.000
_cell.length_b   1.000
_cell.length_c   1.000
_cell.angle_alpha   90.00
_cell.angle_beta   90.00
_cell.angle_gamma   90.00
#
_symmetry.space_group_name_H-M   'P 1'
#
loop_
_entity.id
_entity.type
_entity.pdbx_description
1 polymer ?
#
loop_
_entity_poly.entity_id
_entity_poly.type
_entity_poly.pdbx_seq_one_letter_code
_entity_poly.pdbx_strand_id
1 'polypeptide(L)'
;MTEALKALKEKLEVVSGLQQANTVMGWDQETHMPRGGAMSRARALGAVSRVVHEMSTSAEFGRMLEAAEAEGVSLHPDSDDARLLWWVRRDFERALKLPADFVAELRRASSLATQLWQEARRADDFSRFAPSLAQLITMPRQTAEYLGYEDPPYASLLD
;
A
#
# COMPACT_ATOMS: atom_id res chain seq x y z
N MET A 1 15.20 17.43 17.58
CA MET A 1 14.20 17.18 16.52
C MET A 1 13.76 18.52 15.98
N THR A 2 13.86 18.73 14.69
CA THR A 2 13.50 20.00 14.04
C THR A 2 11.98 20.09 13.85
N GLU A 3 11.45 21.29 13.60
CA GLU A 3 10.00 21.47 13.45
C GLU A 3 9.45 20.75 12.22
N ALA A 4 10.17 20.74 11.09
CA ALA A 4 9.70 20.04 9.89
C ALA A 4 9.67 18.51 10.10
N LEU A 5 10.70 17.95 10.75
CA LEU A 5 10.73 16.53 11.07
C LEU A 5 9.62 16.13 12.05
N LYS A 6 9.35 16.98 13.05
CA LYS A 6 8.24 16.77 13.98
C LYS A 6 6.89 16.74 13.25
N ALA A 7 6.64 17.73 12.38
CA ALA A 7 5.40 17.81 11.61
C ALA A 7 5.24 16.60 10.66
N LEU A 8 6.32 16.15 10.02
CA LEU A 8 6.31 14.94 9.21
C LEU A 8 5.97 13.69 10.03
N LYS A 9 6.57 13.53 11.21
CA LYS A 9 6.27 12.41 12.12
C LYS A 9 4.80 12.41 12.56
N GLU A 10 4.25 13.57 12.94
CA GLU A 10 2.83 13.69 13.29
C GLU A 10 1.92 13.28 12.12
N LYS A 11 2.25 13.66 10.88
CA LYS A 11 1.52 13.22 9.69
C LYS A 11 1.62 11.70 9.47
N LEU A 12 2.81 11.13 9.64
CA LEU A 12 3.06 9.69 9.52
C LEU A 12 2.32 8.88 10.59
N GLU A 13 2.22 9.39 11.81
CA GLU A 13 1.44 8.76 12.89
C GLU A 13 -0.04 8.65 12.52
N VAL A 14 -0.63 9.71 11.93
CA VAL A 14 -2.01 9.66 11.45
C VAL A 14 -2.17 8.63 10.32
N VAL A 15 -1.26 8.62 9.34
CA VAL A 15 -1.29 7.65 8.25
C VAL A 15 -1.18 6.22 8.78
N SER A 16 -0.25 5.97 9.70
CA SER A 16 -0.06 4.67 10.36
C SER A 16 -1.30 4.24 11.13
N GLY A 17 -1.93 5.14 11.89
CA GLY A 17 -3.18 4.85 12.60
C GLY A 17 -4.31 4.41 11.68
N LEU A 18 -4.46 5.07 10.52
CA LEU A 18 -5.44 4.68 9.50
C LEU A 18 -5.12 3.31 8.87
N GLN A 19 -3.85 3.03 8.60
CA GLN A 19 -3.40 1.73 8.10
C GLN A 19 -3.64 0.60 9.12
N GLN A 20 -3.42 0.87 10.41
CA GLN A 20 -3.72 -0.07 11.49
C GLN A 20 -5.22 -0.36 11.56
N ALA A 21 -6.08 0.66 11.48
CA ALA A 21 -7.52 0.47 11.42
C ALA A 21 -7.94 -0.38 10.21
N ASN A 22 -7.33 -0.13 9.04
CA ASN A 22 -7.55 -0.92 7.83
C ASN A 22 -7.16 -2.40 8.02
N THR A 23 -6.04 -2.65 8.69
CA THR A 23 -5.54 -3.99 9.03
C THR A 23 -6.52 -4.74 9.93
N VAL A 24 -6.99 -4.10 11.01
CA VAL A 24 -7.96 -4.71 11.95
C VAL A 24 -9.29 -5.01 11.24
N MET A 25 -9.77 -4.10 10.39
CA MET A 25 -10.96 -4.34 9.57
C MET A 25 -10.80 -5.52 8.60
N GLY A 26 -9.61 -5.67 8.01
CA GLY A 26 -9.28 -6.80 7.14
C GLY A 26 -9.26 -8.12 7.90
N TRP A 27 -8.63 -8.16 9.08
CA TRP A 27 -8.63 -9.33 9.94
C TRP A 27 -10.05 -9.75 10.35
N ASP A 28 -10.86 -8.80 10.82
CA ASP A 28 -12.25 -9.07 11.21
C ASP A 28 -13.08 -9.62 10.04
N GLN A 29 -12.81 -9.17 8.81
CA GLN A 29 -13.51 -9.64 7.60
C GLN A 29 -13.37 -11.15 7.43
N GLU A 30 -12.20 -11.69 7.77
CA GLU A 30 -11.85 -13.09 7.55
C GLU A 30 -12.16 -13.99 8.75
N THR A 31 -12.32 -13.43 9.95
CA THR A 31 -12.46 -14.20 11.20
C THR A 31 -13.84 -14.10 11.85
N HIS A 32 -14.42 -12.91 11.93
CA HIS A 32 -15.61 -12.66 12.76
C HIS A 32 -16.79 -12.04 12.00
N MET A 33 -16.53 -11.34 10.89
CA MET A 33 -17.55 -10.60 10.16
C MET A 33 -18.68 -11.52 9.65
N PRO A 34 -19.96 -11.17 9.88
CA PRO A 34 -21.06 -11.94 9.33
C PRO A 34 -21.11 -11.81 7.80
N ARG A 35 -21.59 -12.85 7.10
CA ARG A 35 -21.63 -12.92 5.62
C ARG A 35 -22.29 -11.72 4.95
N GLY A 36 -23.33 -11.14 5.56
CA GLY A 36 -24.03 -9.96 5.03
C GLY A 36 -23.21 -8.65 5.08
N GLY A 37 -22.08 -8.62 5.79
CA GLY A 37 -21.24 -7.43 5.98
C GLY A 37 -20.29 -7.12 4.83
N ALA A 38 -20.08 -8.06 3.90
CA ALA A 38 -19.00 -8.00 2.90
C ALA A 38 -18.98 -6.69 2.08
N MET A 39 -20.13 -6.27 1.55
CA MET A 39 -20.21 -5.03 0.75
C MET A 39 -19.91 -3.77 1.57
N SER A 40 -20.39 -3.72 2.81
CA SER A 40 -20.15 -2.58 3.69
C SER A 40 -18.67 -2.50 4.09
N ARG A 41 -18.08 -3.65 4.45
CA ARG A 41 -16.65 -3.76 4.78
C ARG A 41 -15.76 -3.39 3.61
N ALA A 42 -16.06 -3.88 2.41
CA ALA A 42 -15.30 -3.54 1.21
C ALA A 42 -15.29 -2.03 0.93
N ARG A 43 -16.44 -1.35 1.10
CA ARG A 43 -16.51 0.13 0.98
C ARG A 43 -15.68 0.85 2.04
N ALA A 44 -15.72 0.40 3.29
CA ALA A 44 -14.95 1.00 4.38
C ALA A 44 -13.44 0.85 4.16
N LEU A 45 -12.97 -0.36 3.85
CA LEU A 45 -11.57 -0.64 3.52
C LEU A 45 -11.10 0.21 2.33
N GLY A 46 -11.91 0.30 1.28
CA GLY A 46 -11.61 1.12 0.10
C GLY A 46 -11.51 2.60 0.42
N ALA A 47 -12.43 3.14 1.22
CA ALA A 47 -12.42 4.54 1.63
C ALA A 47 -11.18 4.89 2.46
N VAL A 48 -10.83 4.08 3.47
CA VAL A 48 -9.64 4.31 4.29
C VAL A 48 -8.37 4.19 3.44
N SER A 49 -8.29 3.18 2.57
CA SER A 49 -7.13 3.00 1.68
C SER A 49 -6.94 4.18 0.74
N ARG A 50 -8.04 4.76 0.22
CA ARG A 50 -8.00 5.97 -0.61
C ARG A 50 -7.48 7.16 0.16
N VAL A 51 -7.99 7.42 1.36
CA VAL A 51 -7.52 8.54 2.21
C VAL A 51 -6.03 8.39 2.53
N VAL A 52 -5.59 7.18 2.91
CA VAL A 52 -4.16 6.89 3.15
C VAL A 52 -3.31 7.19 1.92
N HIS A 53 -3.75 6.75 0.74
CA HIS A 53 -3.04 7.02 -0.51
C HIS A 53 -2.96 8.51 -0.82
N GLU A 54 -4.10 9.22 -0.81
CA GLU A 54 -4.16 10.67 -1.06
C GLU A 54 -3.27 11.46 -0.10
N MET A 55 -3.27 11.12 1.20
CA MET A 55 -2.40 11.75 2.19
C MET A 55 -0.93 11.51 1.89
N SER A 56 -0.57 10.27 1.52
CA SER A 56 0.81 9.83 1.33
C SER A 56 1.39 10.25 -0.03
N THR A 57 0.58 10.62 -1.02
CA THR A 57 1.04 11.08 -2.35
C THR A 57 0.74 12.55 -2.63
N SER A 58 0.16 13.26 -1.66
CA SER A 58 -0.16 14.68 -1.81
C SER A 58 1.10 15.54 -2.02
N ALA A 59 0.93 16.63 -2.77
CA ALA A 59 1.98 17.64 -2.91
C ALA A 59 2.35 18.28 -1.55
N GLU A 60 1.43 18.32 -0.59
CA GLU A 60 1.71 18.76 0.78
C GLU A 60 2.69 17.81 1.47
N PHE A 61 2.44 16.50 1.41
CA PHE A 61 3.35 15.51 1.98
C PHE A 61 4.73 15.58 1.37
N GLY A 62 4.83 15.74 0.04
CA GLY A 62 6.10 15.93 -0.65
C GLY A 62 6.89 17.13 -0.12
N ARG A 63 6.23 18.29 0.07
CA ARG A 63 6.88 19.48 0.65
C ARG A 63 7.31 19.28 2.09
N MET A 64 6.51 18.58 2.90
CA MET A 64 6.86 18.27 4.30
C MET A 64 8.11 17.38 4.36
N LEU A 65 8.18 16.38 3.49
CA LEU A 65 9.33 15.48 3.39
C LEU A 65 10.59 16.22 2.94
N GLU A 66 10.51 17.03 1.89
CA GLU A 66 11.63 17.86 1.43
C GLU A 66 12.16 18.80 2.52
N ALA A 67 11.26 19.45 3.27
CA ALA A 67 11.65 20.32 4.38
C ALA A 67 12.35 19.53 5.50
N ALA A 68 11.83 18.36 5.86
CA ALA A 68 12.42 17.50 6.88
C ALA A 68 13.79 16.95 6.46
N GLU A 69 13.97 16.59 5.19
CA GLU A 69 15.26 16.17 4.62
C GLU A 69 16.28 17.31 4.64
N ALA A 70 15.88 18.53 4.25
CA ALA A 70 16.75 19.71 4.25
C ALA A 70 17.25 20.07 5.67
N GLU A 71 16.40 19.96 6.68
CA GLU A 71 16.78 20.18 8.08
C GLU A 71 17.58 18.98 8.65
N GLY A 72 17.36 17.79 8.11
CA GLY A 72 17.99 16.52 8.51
C GLY A 72 19.37 16.26 7.94
N VAL A 73 19.94 17.14 7.10
CA VAL A 73 21.23 16.93 6.41
C VAL A 73 22.40 16.66 7.37
N SER A 74 22.32 17.17 8.61
CA SER A 74 23.35 17.01 9.64
C SER A 74 23.18 15.76 10.50
N LEU A 75 22.11 14.98 10.30
CA LEU A 75 21.86 13.76 11.07
C LEU A 75 22.92 12.70 10.77
N HIS A 76 23.28 11.92 11.78
CA HIS A 76 24.10 10.73 11.58
C HIS A 76 23.33 9.74 10.67
N PRO A 77 23.94 9.16 9.62
CA PRO A 77 23.23 8.29 8.67
C PRO A 77 22.52 7.08 9.30
N ASP A 78 23.03 6.58 10.43
CA ASP A 78 22.45 5.47 11.18
C ASP A 78 21.53 5.89 12.32
N SER A 79 21.20 7.19 12.43
CA SER A 79 20.17 7.63 13.39
C SER A 79 18.78 7.21 12.93
N ASP A 80 17.88 6.99 13.89
CA ASP A 80 16.48 6.64 13.62
C ASP A 80 15.82 7.66 12.68
N ASP A 81 16.11 8.94 12.86
CA ASP A 81 15.55 10.04 12.07
C ASP A 81 16.05 10.01 10.62
N ALA A 82 17.35 9.78 10.40
CA ALA A 82 17.91 9.66 9.05
C ALA A 82 17.36 8.42 8.31
N ARG A 83 17.22 7.30 9.02
CA ARG A 83 16.65 6.07 8.47
C ARG A 83 15.15 6.22 8.17
N LEU A 84 14.40 6.90 9.04
CA LEU A 84 12.99 7.22 8.81
C LEU A 84 12.82 8.02 7.51
N LEU A 85 13.59 9.10 7.33
CA LEU A 85 13.52 9.93 6.12
C LEU A 85 13.83 9.13 4.85
N TRP A 86 14.84 8.27 4.89
CA TRP A 86 15.18 7.39 3.77
C TRP A 86 14.01 6.46 3.38
N TRP A 87 13.40 5.79 4.36
CA TRP A 87 12.26 4.90 4.12
C TRP A 87 11.04 5.67 3.59
N VAL A 88 10.73 6.82 4.20
CA VAL A 88 9.59 7.65 3.79
C VAL A 88 9.77 8.17 2.36
N ARG A 89 10.98 8.60 1.99
CA ARG A 89 11.32 9.00 0.62
C ARG A 89 11.15 7.87 -0.38
N ARG A 90 11.69 6.69 -0.06
CA ARG A 90 11.55 5.50 -0.89
C ARG A 90 10.08 5.15 -1.13
N ASP A 91 9.27 5.12 -0.07
CA ASP A 91 7.86 4.80 -0.16
C ASP A 91 7.06 5.86 -0.94
N PHE A 92 7.37 7.14 -0.73
CA PHE A 92 6.76 8.26 -1.46
C PHE A 92 7.00 8.16 -2.96
N GLU A 93 8.25 7.95 -3.39
CA GLU A 93 8.59 7.84 -4.81
C GLU A 93 7.94 6.62 -5.47
N ARG A 94 7.94 5.48 -4.78
CA ARG A 94 7.28 4.26 -5.28
C ARG A 94 5.77 4.47 -5.42
N ALA A 95 5.15 5.16 -4.45
CA ALA A 95 3.72 5.46 -4.50
C ALA A 95 3.35 6.41 -5.64
N LEU A 96 4.20 7.38 -5.97
CA LEU A 96 3.99 8.31 -7.10
C LEU A 96 4.11 7.63 -8.47
N LYS A 97 4.95 6.60 -8.59
CA LYS A 97 5.14 5.85 -9.84
C LYS A 97 3.92 5.00 -10.23
N LEU A 98 3.04 4.68 -9.28
CA LEU A 98 1.87 3.83 -9.51
C LEU A 98 0.63 4.68 -9.81
N PRO A 99 0.03 4.58 -11.01
CA PRO A 99 -1.19 5.31 -11.32
C PRO A 99 -2.35 4.92 -10.40
N ALA A 100 -3.15 5.90 -9.97
CA ALA A 100 -4.28 5.68 -9.06
C ALA A 100 -5.28 4.64 -9.59
N ASP A 101 -5.59 4.68 -10.88
CA ASP A 101 -6.50 3.73 -11.54
C ASP A 101 -5.94 2.30 -11.52
N PHE A 102 -4.61 2.15 -11.71
CA PHE A 102 -3.94 0.85 -11.62
C PHE A 102 -4.00 0.28 -10.20
N VAL A 103 -3.74 1.11 -9.19
CA VAL A 103 -3.84 0.70 -7.78
C VAL A 103 -5.28 0.29 -7.44
N ALA A 104 -6.28 1.05 -7.89
CA ALA A 104 -7.69 0.72 -7.67
C ALA A 104 -8.07 -0.63 -8.30
N GLU A 105 -7.65 -0.86 -9.55
CA GLU A 105 -7.92 -2.12 -10.26
C GLU A 105 -7.19 -3.31 -9.62
N LEU A 106 -5.92 -3.16 -9.24
CA LEU A 106 -5.16 -4.18 -8.50
C LEU A 106 -5.89 -4.59 -7.22
N ARG A 107 -6.38 -3.62 -6.43
CA ARG A 107 -7.11 -3.89 -5.18
C ARG A 107 -8.44 -4.59 -5.45
N ARG A 108 -9.18 -4.15 -6.46
CA ARG A 108 -10.45 -4.77 -6.87
C ARG A 108 -10.25 -6.22 -7.31
N ALA A 109 -9.29 -6.46 -8.21
CA ALA A 109 -8.94 -7.79 -8.70
C ALA A 109 -8.51 -8.72 -7.55
N SER A 110 -7.67 -8.23 -6.63
CA SER A 110 -7.22 -8.98 -5.45
C SER A 110 -8.39 -9.37 -4.54
N SER A 111 -9.31 -8.44 -4.25
CA SER A 111 -10.47 -8.72 -3.38
C SER A 111 -11.41 -9.78 -3.98
N LEU A 112 -11.72 -9.68 -5.27
CA LEU A 112 -12.54 -10.65 -5.98
C LEU A 112 -11.87 -12.02 -6.03
N ALA A 113 -10.57 -12.05 -6.33
CA ALA A 113 -9.78 -13.27 -6.41
C ALA A 113 -9.70 -14.00 -5.06
N THR A 114 -9.61 -13.29 -3.93
CA THR A 114 -9.63 -13.91 -2.59
C THR A 114 -10.92 -14.68 -2.37
N GLN A 115 -12.09 -14.10 -2.69
CA GLN A 115 -13.38 -14.77 -2.52
C GLN A 115 -13.48 -16.03 -3.40
N LEU A 116 -13.11 -15.89 -4.68
CA LEU A 116 -13.10 -17.01 -5.63
C LEU A 116 -12.13 -18.12 -5.21
N TRP A 117 -10.95 -17.75 -4.70
CA TRP A 117 -9.97 -18.70 -4.18
C TRP A 117 -10.50 -19.47 -2.96
N GLN A 118 -11.20 -18.81 -2.03
CA GLN A 118 -11.78 -19.49 -0.86
C GLN A 118 -12.81 -20.55 -1.29
N GLU A 119 -13.64 -20.24 -2.29
CA GLU A 119 -14.60 -21.20 -2.82
C GLU A 119 -13.94 -22.32 -3.62
N ALA A 120 -13.04 -21.97 -4.53
CA ALA A 120 -12.29 -22.92 -5.36
C ALA A 120 -11.47 -23.89 -4.50
N ARG A 121 -10.80 -23.39 -3.46
CA ARG A 121 -10.03 -24.21 -2.52
C ARG A 121 -10.91 -25.17 -1.73
N ARG A 122 -12.11 -24.74 -1.30
CA ARG A 122 -13.06 -25.63 -0.61
C ARG A 122 -13.61 -26.72 -1.53
N ALA A 123 -13.75 -26.42 -2.81
CA ALA A 123 -14.24 -27.33 -3.83
C ALA A 123 -13.14 -28.18 -4.50
N ASP A 124 -11.87 -27.95 -4.17
CA ASP A 124 -10.71 -28.52 -4.86
C ASP A 124 -10.74 -28.29 -6.39
N ASP A 125 -11.22 -27.12 -6.81
CA ASP A 125 -11.47 -26.80 -8.22
C ASP A 125 -10.61 -25.62 -8.69
N PHE A 126 -9.42 -25.94 -9.18
CA PHE A 126 -8.50 -24.94 -9.74
C PHE A 126 -9.07 -24.20 -10.95
N SER A 127 -9.92 -24.86 -11.76
CA SER A 127 -10.44 -24.26 -12.99
C SER A 127 -11.26 -23.00 -12.73
N ARG A 128 -11.94 -22.95 -11.57
CA ARG A 128 -12.68 -21.77 -11.10
C ARG A 128 -11.79 -20.59 -10.72
N PHE A 129 -10.56 -20.85 -10.28
CA PHE A 129 -9.61 -19.81 -9.87
C PHE A 129 -8.65 -19.39 -10.97
N ALA A 130 -8.36 -20.27 -11.93
CA ALA A 130 -7.36 -20.05 -12.98
C ALA A 130 -7.50 -18.70 -13.74
N PRO A 131 -8.70 -18.22 -14.11
CA PRO A 131 -8.85 -16.92 -14.77
C PRO A 131 -8.43 -15.74 -13.87
N SER A 132 -8.79 -15.81 -12.58
CA SER A 132 -8.40 -14.78 -11.60
C SER A 132 -6.90 -14.79 -11.36
N LEU A 133 -6.29 -15.98 -11.26
CA LEU A 133 -4.84 -16.11 -11.12
C LEU A 133 -4.09 -15.53 -12.33
N ALA A 134 -4.57 -15.79 -13.55
CA ALA A 134 -3.95 -15.25 -14.77
C ALA A 134 -3.94 -13.71 -14.74
N GLN A 135 -5.05 -13.08 -14.36
CA GLN A 135 -5.12 -11.62 -14.17
C GLN A 135 -4.19 -11.15 -13.03
N LEU A 136 -4.18 -11.85 -11.89
CA LEU A 136 -3.34 -11.49 -10.76
C LEU A 136 -1.85 -11.61 -11.04
N ILE A 137 -1.42 -12.45 -11.98
CA ILE A 137 0.00 -12.55 -12.37
C ILE A 137 0.42 -11.38 -13.28
N THR A 138 -0.50 -10.80 -14.06
CA THR A 138 -0.15 -9.65 -14.91
C THR A 138 0.08 -8.38 -14.09
N MET A 139 -0.64 -8.21 -12.98
CA MET A 139 -0.57 -6.98 -12.19
C MET A 139 0.82 -6.75 -11.55
N PRO A 140 1.47 -7.71 -10.87
CA PRO A 140 2.84 -7.53 -10.38
C PRO A 140 3.84 -7.24 -11.50
N ARG A 141 3.66 -7.80 -12.70
CA ARG A 141 4.51 -7.44 -13.85
C ARG A 141 4.32 -5.98 -14.23
N GLN A 142 3.09 -5.49 -14.28
CA GLN A 142 2.82 -4.07 -14.52
C GLN A 142 3.37 -3.18 -13.39
N THR A 143 3.27 -3.62 -12.13
CA THR A 143 3.91 -2.94 -10.99
C THR A 143 5.41 -2.82 -11.22
N ALA A 144 6.08 -3.88 -11.67
CA ALA A 144 7.50 -3.83 -11.99
C ALA A 144 7.82 -2.78 -13.06
N GLU A 145 7.04 -2.74 -14.15
CA GLU A 145 7.18 -1.71 -15.20
C GLU A 145 7.03 -0.29 -14.66
N TYR A 146 6.08 -0.05 -13.75
CA TYR A 146 5.90 1.27 -13.12
C TYR A 146 7.05 1.64 -12.19
N LEU A 147 7.51 0.70 -11.36
CA LEU A 147 8.56 0.96 -10.38
C LEU A 147 9.94 1.13 -11.03
N GLY A 148 10.15 0.45 -12.16
CA GLY A 148 11.46 0.26 -12.78
C GLY A 148 12.25 -0.83 -12.08
N TYR A 149 13.13 -1.50 -12.82
CA TYR A 149 13.98 -2.57 -12.32
C TYR A 149 15.27 -2.65 -13.14
N GLU A 150 16.32 -3.14 -12.49
CA GLU A 150 17.41 -3.81 -13.20
C GLU A 150 16.98 -5.26 -13.46
N ASP A 151 17.36 -5.83 -14.60
CA ASP A 151 16.96 -7.18 -14.97
C ASP A 151 17.31 -8.21 -13.87
N PRO A 152 16.39 -9.13 -13.52
CA PRO A 152 15.07 -9.38 -14.13
C PRO A 152 13.93 -8.53 -13.52
N PRO A 153 12.75 -8.43 -14.17
CA PRO A 153 11.57 -7.69 -13.66
C PRO A 153 11.16 -8.04 -12.23
N TYR A 154 11.38 -9.30 -11.86
CA TYR A 154 11.09 -9.83 -10.53
C TYR A 154 11.89 -9.15 -9.42
N ALA A 155 13.05 -8.55 -9.71
CA ALA A 155 13.87 -7.82 -8.74
C ALA A 155 13.10 -6.68 -8.06
N SER A 156 12.30 -5.91 -8.81
CA SER A 156 11.46 -4.84 -8.24
C SER A 156 10.36 -5.34 -7.28
N LEU A 157 10.02 -6.63 -7.35
CA LEU A 157 8.97 -7.26 -6.54
C LEU A 157 9.54 -7.94 -5.29
N LEU A 158 10.86 -8.05 -5.18
CA LEU A 158 11.56 -8.62 -4.01
C LEU A 158 12.03 -7.55 -3.01
N ASP A 159 12.04 -6.29 -3.45
CA ASP A 159 12.49 -5.11 -2.71
C ASP A 159 11.35 -4.39 -1.98
#